data_AF-A0A7W5KE80-F1
#
_entry.id   AF-A0A7W5KE80-F1
#
_cell.length_a   1.000
_cell.length_b   1.000
_cell.length_c   1.000
_cell.angle_alpha   90.00
_cell.angle_beta   90.00
_cell.angle_gamma   90.00
#
_symmetry.space_group_name_H-M   'P 1'
#
loop_
_entity.id
_entity.type
_entity.pdbx_description
1 polymer ?
#
loop_
_entity_poly.entity_id
_entity_poly.type
_entity_poly.pdbx_seq_one_letter_code
_entity_poly.pdbx_strand_id
1 'polypeptide(L)'
;MRSPAEGPGCAPSGVLHAGAPLADLRRSFVPLWLFHRYAVAAIGKTLGGVHYSYATAGDSAPPPTRATAAEQGEALDALMATLSPAALTVPPALALTLSSGVNGSADPQYDSEVFDTAGGAVFDPLVATDVAAQVTLETLLAPSRLTRLHLQHAADPALPGVETLLDRHDRDVVARHDDAVAQRIALRLDTALVATRGRLARDKRDAWAQGVARLLGDKDALDRAPAPASRPAPAIPPGMPIG
;
A
#
# COMPACT_ATOMS: atom_id res chain seq x y z
N MET A 1 -11.26 41.54 -28.43
CA MET A 1 -10.62 40.21 -28.50
C MET A 1 -11.49 39.22 -27.74
N ARG A 2 -12.21 38.35 -28.44
CA ARG A 2 -13.06 37.31 -27.83
C ARG A 2 -12.24 36.05 -27.62
N SER A 3 -12.31 35.50 -26.42
CA SER A 3 -11.80 34.17 -26.06
C SER A 3 -12.50 33.12 -26.93
N PRO A 4 -11.79 32.14 -27.52
CA PRO A 4 -12.45 31.05 -28.21
C PRO A 4 -13.07 30.09 -27.19
N ALA A 5 -14.30 29.71 -27.48
CA ALA A 5 -15.16 28.90 -26.64
C ALA A 5 -14.63 27.46 -26.50
N GLU A 6 -14.68 26.93 -25.28
CA GLU A 6 -14.69 25.50 -25.02
C GLU A 6 -16.01 24.93 -25.56
N GLY A 7 -15.94 24.13 -26.63
CA GLY A 7 -17.07 23.37 -27.14
C GLY A 7 -17.34 22.12 -26.29
N PRO A 8 -18.58 21.62 -26.23
CA PRO A 8 -18.91 20.41 -25.48
C PRO A 8 -18.32 19.20 -26.24
N GLY A 9 -17.21 18.65 -25.75
CA GLY A 9 -16.62 17.42 -26.28
C GLY A 9 -15.10 17.39 -26.42
N CYS A 10 -14.38 18.46 -26.10
CA CYS A 10 -12.92 18.42 -26.12
C CYS A 10 -12.39 17.75 -24.85
N ALA A 11 -11.69 16.61 -24.99
CA ALA A 11 -10.97 15.99 -23.89
C ALA A 11 -9.88 16.96 -23.36
N PRO A 12 -9.65 17.05 -22.04
CA PRO A 12 -8.72 18.01 -21.47
C PRO A 12 -7.30 17.76 -22.00
N SER A 13 -6.82 18.69 -22.84
CA SER A 13 -5.54 18.62 -23.55
C SER A 13 -4.35 19.21 -22.78
N GLY A 14 -4.51 19.47 -21.47
CA GLY A 14 -3.45 20.06 -20.65
C GLY A 14 -2.26 19.14 -20.36
N VAL A 15 -2.38 17.83 -20.59
CA VAL A 15 -1.35 16.82 -20.28
C VAL A 15 -0.56 16.37 -21.52
N LEU A 16 -1.11 16.58 -22.72
CA LEU A 16 -0.51 16.16 -23.98
C LEU A 16 -0.09 17.35 -24.84
N HIS A 17 0.98 17.21 -25.61
CA HIS A 17 1.35 18.20 -26.61
C HIS A 17 0.31 18.29 -27.73
N ALA A 18 0.19 19.47 -28.35
CA ALA A 18 -0.68 19.64 -29.51
C ALA A 18 -0.30 18.66 -30.63
N GLY A 19 -1.27 17.87 -31.08
CA GLY A 19 -1.08 16.85 -32.12
C GLY A 19 -0.70 15.46 -31.61
N ALA A 20 -0.48 15.27 -30.31
CA ALA A 20 -0.24 13.95 -29.73
C ALA A 20 -1.52 13.09 -29.72
N PRO A 21 -1.42 11.75 -29.93
CA PRO A 21 -2.55 10.84 -29.83
C PRO A 21 -3.18 10.86 -28.43
N LEU A 22 -4.52 10.88 -28.35
CA LEU A 22 -5.23 10.78 -27.06
C LEU A 22 -4.95 9.45 -26.33
N ALA A 23 -4.55 8.40 -27.06
CA ALA A 23 -4.13 7.14 -26.47
C ALA A 23 -2.93 7.29 -25.51
N ASP A 24 -2.07 8.31 -25.72
CA ASP A 24 -0.90 8.59 -24.88
C ASP A 24 -1.30 9.01 -23.46
N LEU A 25 -2.57 9.40 -23.23
CA LEU A 25 -3.09 9.67 -21.89
C LEU A 25 -2.93 8.48 -20.94
N ARG A 26 -2.92 7.24 -21.46
CA ARG A 26 -2.69 6.04 -20.64
C ARG A 26 -1.33 6.05 -19.98
N ARG A 27 -0.30 6.46 -20.72
CA ARG A 27 1.08 6.54 -20.23
C ARG A 27 1.22 7.62 -19.16
N SER A 28 0.61 8.78 -19.36
CA SER A 28 0.61 9.85 -18.35
C SER A 28 -0.23 9.50 -17.12
N PHE A 29 -1.28 8.69 -17.28
CA PHE A 29 -2.18 8.30 -16.21
C PHE A 29 -1.47 7.46 -15.14
N VAL A 30 -0.69 6.44 -15.51
CA VAL A 30 -0.04 5.52 -14.56
C VAL A 30 0.80 6.22 -13.48
N PRO A 31 1.80 7.07 -13.80
CA PRO A 31 2.62 7.73 -12.79
C PRO A 31 1.83 8.74 -11.93
N LEU A 32 0.78 9.37 -12.49
CA LEU A 32 -0.10 10.28 -11.75
C LEU A 32 -0.99 9.50 -10.78
N TRP A 33 -1.61 8.42 -11.24
CA TRP A 33 -2.44 7.52 -10.44
C TRP A 33 -1.65 6.91 -9.27
N LEU A 34 -0.40 6.52 -9.53
CA LEU A 34 0.49 5.91 -8.54
C LEU A 34 1.36 6.93 -7.78
N PHE A 35 1.11 8.23 -7.91
CA PHE A 35 1.93 9.26 -7.26
C PHE A 35 1.93 9.12 -5.73
N HIS A 36 0.82 8.64 -5.16
CA HIS A 36 0.66 8.38 -3.73
C HIS A 36 1.70 7.39 -3.15
N ARG A 37 2.39 6.59 -3.99
CA ARG A 37 3.43 5.63 -3.56
C ARG A 37 4.54 6.26 -2.74
N TYR A 38 4.87 7.53 -2.99
CA TYR A 38 5.91 8.24 -2.25
C TYR A 38 5.46 8.55 -0.82
N ALA A 39 4.21 8.99 -0.66
CA ALA A 39 3.61 9.23 0.65
C ALA A 39 3.45 7.91 1.42
N VAL A 40 2.93 6.87 0.76
CA VAL A 40 2.79 5.53 1.35
C VAL A 40 4.14 5.01 1.86
N ALA A 41 5.19 5.08 1.03
CA ALA A 41 6.52 4.62 1.42
C ALA A 41 7.10 5.40 2.61
N ALA A 42 6.84 6.71 2.69
CA ALA A 42 7.27 7.54 3.80
C ALA A 42 6.52 7.21 5.09
N ILE A 43 5.18 7.19 5.05
CA ILE A 43 4.31 6.91 6.20
C ILE A 43 4.55 5.49 6.72
N GLY A 44 4.79 4.53 5.82
CA GLY A 44 5.09 3.15 6.18
C GLY A 44 6.37 2.94 6.99
N LYS A 45 7.24 3.95 7.13
CA LYS A 45 8.41 3.91 8.01
C LYS A 45 8.04 4.07 9.48
N THR A 46 6.95 4.78 9.77
CA THR A 46 6.47 5.02 11.13
C THR A 46 5.95 3.73 11.78
N LEU A 47 5.30 2.87 11.00
CA LEU A 47 4.77 1.59 11.48
C LEU A 47 5.88 0.60 11.87
N GLY A 48 5.88 0.18 13.14
CA GLY A 48 6.97 -0.61 13.72
C GLY A 48 8.33 0.09 13.58
N GLY A 49 8.32 1.42 13.53
CA GLY A 49 9.48 2.27 13.29
C GLY A 49 10.16 2.74 14.56
N VAL A 50 11.34 3.34 14.39
CA VAL A 50 12.19 3.87 15.47
C VAL A 50 12.78 5.20 14.97
N HIS A 51 12.70 6.23 15.81
CA HIS A 51 13.43 7.48 15.69
C HIS A 51 14.86 7.27 16.18
N TYR A 52 15.85 7.48 15.32
CA TYR A 52 17.26 7.34 15.70
C TYR A 52 18.12 8.36 14.97
N SER A 53 19.16 8.84 15.65
CA SER A 53 20.21 9.66 15.06
C SER A 53 21.43 8.80 14.71
N TYR A 54 22.17 9.19 13.68
CA TYR A 54 23.45 8.59 13.32
C TYR A 54 24.57 9.13 14.24
N ALA A 55 24.56 8.68 15.50
CA ALA A 55 25.55 9.07 16.50
C ALA A 55 26.80 8.20 16.42
N THR A 56 27.96 8.81 16.62
CA THR A 56 29.26 8.14 16.78
C THR A 56 29.65 8.00 18.25
N ALA A 57 30.60 7.11 18.55
CA ALA A 57 31.02 6.88 19.93
C ALA A 57 31.61 8.16 20.55
N GLY A 58 30.96 8.68 21.60
CA GLY A 58 31.30 9.96 22.23
C GLY A 58 30.33 11.10 21.93
N ASP A 59 29.39 10.91 21.00
CA ASP A 59 28.33 11.88 20.74
C ASP A 59 27.25 11.87 21.83
N SER A 60 26.72 13.04 22.16
CA SER A 60 25.63 13.25 23.14
C SER A 60 24.24 13.12 22.53
N ALA A 61 24.11 12.44 21.39
CA ALA A 61 22.84 12.29 20.71
C ALA A 61 21.86 11.44 21.54
N PRO A 62 20.55 11.73 21.49
CA PRO A 62 19.56 10.98 22.25
C PRO A 62 19.52 9.50 21.80
N PRO A 63 19.24 8.56 22.72
CA PRO A 63 19.09 7.17 22.36
C PRO A 63 17.90 6.96 21.40
N PRO A 64 17.93 5.90 20.59
CA PRO A 64 16.83 5.58 19.69
C PRO A 64 15.54 5.32 20.46
N THR A 65 14.43 5.86 19.97
CA THR A 65 13.09 5.71 20.57
C THR A 65 12.09 5.17 19.55
N ARG A 66 11.14 4.34 19.98
CA ARG A 66 10.08 3.86 19.09
C ARG A 66 9.17 5.02 18.69
N ALA A 67 8.59 4.94 17.50
CA ALA A 67 7.46 5.82 17.19
C ALA A 67 6.34 5.58 18.23
N THR A 68 5.74 6.67 18.70
CA THR A 68 4.69 6.67 19.72
C THR A 68 3.43 5.95 19.22
N ALA A 69 2.58 5.52 20.16
CA ALA A 69 1.30 4.90 19.81
C ALA A 69 0.44 5.82 18.92
N ALA A 70 0.47 7.13 19.17
CA ALA A 70 -0.24 8.13 18.36
C ALA A 70 0.32 8.18 16.93
N GLU A 71 1.63 8.34 16.76
CA GLU A 71 2.28 8.39 15.43
C GLU A 71 2.00 7.11 14.62
N GLN A 72 2.10 5.94 15.25
CA GLN A 72 1.82 4.68 14.56
C GLN A 72 0.34 4.50 14.25
N GLY A 73 -0.54 4.96 15.14
CA GLY A 73 -2.00 4.97 14.91
C GLY A 73 -2.38 5.85 13.72
N GLU A 74 -1.87 7.09 13.68
CA GLU A 74 -2.08 8.03 12.57
C GLU A 74 -1.52 7.50 11.24
N ALA A 75 -0.33 6.89 11.28
CA ALA A 75 0.26 6.27 10.10
C ALA A 75 -0.60 5.11 9.57
N LEU A 76 -1.16 4.29 10.47
CA LEU A 76 -2.06 3.21 10.09
C LEU A 76 -3.37 3.76 9.50
N ASP A 77 -3.98 4.77 10.10
CA ASP A 77 -5.19 5.42 9.56
C ASP A 77 -4.94 6.02 8.18
N ALA A 78 -3.83 6.72 8.00
CA ALA A 78 -3.47 7.33 6.72
C ALA A 78 -3.26 6.28 5.62
N LEU A 79 -2.62 5.15 5.93
CA LEU A 79 -2.46 4.04 4.99
C LEU A 79 -3.78 3.31 4.72
N MET A 80 -4.66 3.13 5.71
CA MET A 80 -5.98 2.52 5.45
C MET A 80 -6.86 3.43 4.58
N ALA A 81 -6.74 4.75 4.72
CA ALA A 81 -7.50 5.70 3.91
C ALA A 81 -7.19 5.61 2.40
N THR A 82 -5.97 5.22 2.02
CA THR A 82 -5.60 5.01 0.60
C THR A 82 -6.24 3.76 -0.01
N LEU A 83 -6.80 2.87 0.83
CA LEU A 83 -7.56 1.68 0.41
C LEU A 83 -9.08 1.93 0.37
N SER A 84 -9.52 3.19 0.40
CA SER A 84 -10.96 3.50 0.30
C SER A 84 -11.44 3.45 -1.15
N PRO A 85 -12.72 3.05 -1.40
CA PRO A 85 -13.31 3.13 -2.73
C PRO A 85 -13.26 4.54 -3.31
N ALA A 86 -13.42 5.57 -2.47
CA ALA A 86 -13.31 6.97 -2.88
C ALA A 86 -11.91 7.32 -3.41
N ALA A 87 -10.84 6.78 -2.84
CA ALA A 87 -9.47 6.99 -3.30
C ALA A 87 -9.13 6.16 -4.55
N LEU A 88 -9.74 4.99 -4.71
CA LEU A 88 -9.36 3.99 -5.72
C LEU A 88 -10.36 3.84 -6.88
N THR A 89 -11.36 4.71 -6.96
CA THR A 89 -12.31 4.76 -8.08
C THR A 89 -11.77 5.68 -9.17
N VAL A 90 -11.53 5.12 -10.35
CA VAL A 90 -11.28 5.94 -11.55
C VAL A 90 -12.61 6.58 -12.00
N PRO A 91 -12.69 7.91 -12.18
CA PRO A 91 -13.91 8.56 -12.63
C PRO A 91 -14.39 7.99 -13.98
N PRO A 92 -15.70 7.69 -14.16
CA PRO A 92 -16.21 7.08 -15.39
C PRO A 92 -15.88 7.86 -16.67
N ALA A 93 -15.94 9.20 -16.61
CA ALA A 93 -15.57 10.06 -17.73
C ALA A 93 -14.09 9.90 -18.12
N LEU A 94 -13.20 9.80 -17.11
CA LEU A 94 -11.78 9.57 -17.34
C LEU A 94 -11.52 8.17 -17.91
N ALA A 95 -12.19 7.13 -17.40
CA ALA A 95 -12.07 5.77 -17.94
C ALA A 95 -12.46 5.69 -19.43
N LEU A 96 -13.50 6.42 -19.85
CA LEU A 96 -13.87 6.54 -21.26
C LEU A 96 -12.80 7.27 -22.08
N THR A 97 -12.25 8.38 -21.56
CA THR A 97 -11.16 9.09 -22.25
C THR A 97 -9.91 8.21 -22.39
N LEU A 98 -9.56 7.46 -21.34
CA LEU A 98 -8.45 6.49 -21.35
C LEU A 98 -8.71 5.33 -22.30
N SER A 99 -9.95 5.08 -22.72
CA SER A 99 -10.31 4.07 -23.72
C SER A 99 -10.15 4.55 -25.17
N SER A 100 -9.55 5.73 -25.40
CA SER A 100 -9.22 6.23 -26.73
C SER A 100 -8.37 5.23 -27.52
N GLY A 101 -8.78 4.96 -28.76
CA GLY A 101 -8.13 3.96 -29.62
C GLY A 101 -6.68 4.32 -29.94
N VAL A 102 -5.82 3.30 -29.97
CA VAL A 102 -4.42 3.41 -30.43
C VAL A 102 -4.41 3.34 -31.95
N ASN A 103 -3.88 4.36 -32.61
CA ASN A 103 -3.59 4.31 -34.05
C ASN A 103 -2.12 3.90 -34.23
N GLY A 104 -1.86 2.62 -34.50
CA GLY A 104 -0.50 2.11 -34.71
C GLY A 104 -0.31 0.66 -34.29
N SER A 105 0.85 0.10 -34.66
CA SER A 105 1.31 -1.19 -34.15
C SER A 105 1.79 -1.05 -32.71
N ALA A 106 1.66 -2.11 -31.91
CA ALA A 106 2.25 -2.19 -30.57
C ALA A 106 3.74 -1.84 -30.62
N ASP A 107 4.17 -0.94 -29.74
CA ASP A 107 5.55 -0.49 -29.63
C ASP A 107 6.00 -0.77 -28.19
N PRO A 108 6.93 -1.73 -27.97
CA PRO A 108 7.40 -2.12 -26.66
C PRO A 108 7.92 -0.96 -25.81
N GLN A 109 8.40 0.12 -26.45
CA GLN A 109 8.87 1.31 -25.76
C GLN A 109 7.74 2.13 -25.11
N TYR A 110 6.52 2.06 -25.65
CA TYR A 110 5.34 2.77 -25.14
C TYR A 110 4.42 1.87 -24.31
N ASP A 111 4.41 0.57 -24.58
CA ASP A 111 3.49 -0.38 -23.93
C ASP A 111 3.92 -0.76 -22.49
N SER A 112 5.18 -0.53 -22.12
CA SER A 112 5.72 -0.88 -20.78
C SER A 112 5.27 0.05 -19.64
N GLU A 113 4.74 1.23 -19.96
CA GLU A 113 4.29 2.24 -18.98
C GLU A 113 2.75 2.35 -18.90
N VAL A 114 2.03 1.31 -19.34
CA VAL A 114 0.56 1.24 -19.32
C VAL A 114 0.11 0.05 -18.46
N PHE A 115 -1.07 0.15 -17.84
CA PHE A 115 -1.66 -0.99 -17.14
C PHE A 115 -2.07 -2.09 -18.11
N ASP A 116 -1.76 -3.34 -17.77
CA ASP A 116 -2.27 -4.52 -18.47
C ASP A 116 -3.79 -4.58 -18.31
N THR A 117 -4.52 -4.08 -19.31
CA THR A 117 -5.98 -4.20 -19.33
C THR A 117 -6.37 -5.66 -19.52
N ALA A 118 -7.59 -6.03 -19.12
CA ALA A 118 -8.11 -7.40 -19.24
C ALA A 118 -8.39 -7.81 -20.72
N GLY A 119 -7.39 -7.71 -21.59
CA GLY A 119 -7.38 -8.31 -22.93
C GLY A 119 -7.87 -7.42 -24.08
N GLY A 120 -7.82 -6.09 -23.99
CA GLY A 120 -8.32 -5.27 -25.11
C GLY A 120 -7.92 -3.79 -25.13
N ALA A 121 -8.32 -3.11 -26.20
CA ALA A 121 -8.12 -1.68 -26.42
C ALA A 121 -8.88 -0.77 -25.43
N VAL A 122 -9.73 -1.33 -24.56
CA VAL A 122 -10.55 -0.59 -23.59
C VAL A 122 -9.84 -0.57 -22.24
N PHE A 123 -9.84 0.59 -21.59
CA PHE A 123 -9.22 0.77 -20.28
C PHE A 123 -10.06 0.10 -19.19
N ASP A 124 -9.44 -0.78 -18.39
CA ASP A 124 -10.08 -1.41 -17.23
C ASP A 124 -9.73 -0.63 -15.94
N PRO A 125 -10.68 0.13 -15.36
CA PRO A 125 -10.43 0.89 -14.15
C PRO A 125 -10.18 0.01 -12.92
N LEU A 126 -10.65 -1.25 -12.90
CA LEU A 126 -10.42 -2.15 -11.77
C LEU A 126 -8.98 -2.65 -11.72
N VAL A 127 -8.25 -2.67 -12.85
CA VAL A 127 -6.81 -2.93 -12.85
C VAL A 127 -6.07 -1.76 -12.17
N ALA A 128 -6.48 -0.53 -12.46
CA ALA A 128 -5.90 0.65 -11.80
C ALA A 128 -6.17 0.63 -10.28
N THR A 129 -7.38 0.24 -9.86
CA THR A 129 -7.73 -0.03 -8.45
C THR A 129 -6.78 -1.06 -7.84
N ASP A 130 -6.58 -2.22 -8.49
CA ASP A 130 -5.71 -3.30 -8.00
C ASP A 130 -4.27 -2.85 -7.80
N VAL A 131 -3.69 -2.17 -8.80
CA VAL A 131 -2.29 -1.76 -8.75
C VAL A 131 -2.06 -0.66 -7.71
N ALA A 132 -2.99 0.30 -7.57
CA ALA A 132 -2.89 1.30 -6.52
C ALA A 132 -3.08 0.71 -5.10
N ALA A 133 -4.03 -0.21 -4.93
CA ALA A 133 -4.18 -0.93 -3.66
C ALA A 133 -2.91 -1.71 -3.30
N GLN A 134 -2.28 -2.38 -4.28
CA GLN A 134 -1.05 -3.14 -4.09
C GLN A 134 0.07 -2.31 -3.47
N VAL A 135 0.27 -1.06 -3.89
CA VAL A 135 1.31 -0.17 -3.35
C VAL A 135 1.18 -0.02 -1.83
N THR A 136 -0.04 0.19 -1.35
CA THR A 136 -0.32 0.32 0.08
C THR A 136 -0.20 -1.01 0.80
N LEU A 137 -0.74 -2.09 0.22
CA LEU A 137 -0.73 -3.42 0.84
C LEU A 137 0.68 -3.99 0.98
N GLU A 138 1.58 -3.77 0.00
CA GLU A 138 2.99 -4.15 0.12
C GLU A 138 3.68 -3.39 1.27
N THR A 139 3.26 -2.14 1.49
CA THR A 139 3.75 -1.33 2.61
C THR A 139 3.13 -1.75 3.94
N LEU A 140 1.87 -2.13 4.03
CA LEU A 140 1.29 -2.61 5.28
C LEU A 140 1.83 -4.00 5.66
N LEU A 141 1.92 -4.90 4.67
CA LEU A 141 2.14 -6.32 4.87
C LEU A 141 3.60 -6.76 4.63
N ALA A 142 4.57 -5.84 4.58
CA ALA A 142 5.96 -6.29 4.43
C ALA A 142 6.37 -7.12 5.66
N PRO A 143 6.95 -8.32 5.48
CA PRO A 143 7.28 -9.25 6.56
C PRO A 143 8.06 -8.62 7.72
N SER A 144 9.11 -7.85 7.40
CA SER A 144 9.94 -7.22 8.42
C SER A 144 9.19 -6.21 9.28
N ARG A 145 8.21 -5.50 8.69
CA ARG A 145 7.38 -4.53 9.42
C ARG A 145 6.39 -5.22 10.34
N LEU A 146 5.72 -6.27 9.86
CA LEU A 146 4.81 -7.04 10.70
C LEU A 146 5.54 -7.67 11.89
N THR A 147 6.76 -8.20 11.67
CA THR A 147 7.61 -8.69 12.76
C THR A 147 7.96 -7.57 13.75
N ARG A 148 8.35 -6.38 13.28
CA ARG A 148 8.63 -5.25 14.19
C ARG A 148 7.40 -4.80 14.97
N LEU A 149 6.25 -4.70 14.30
CA LEU A 149 4.98 -4.31 14.94
C LEU A 149 4.61 -5.30 16.05
N HIS A 150 4.69 -6.60 15.77
CA HIS A 150 4.47 -7.66 16.75
C HIS A 150 5.43 -7.57 17.94
N LEU A 151 6.74 -7.40 17.69
CA LEU A 151 7.75 -7.28 18.75
C LEU A 151 7.56 -6.02 19.60
N GLN A 152 7.20 -4.90 18.98
CA GLN A 152 6.94 -3.64 19.69
C GLN A 152 5.72 -3.75 20.59
N HIS A 153 4.61 -4.30 20.08
CA HIS A 153 3.39 -4.53 20.86
C HIS A 153 3.61 -5.51 22.02
N ALA A 154 4.36 -6.58 21.80
CA ALA A 154 4.70 -7.54 22.86
C ALA A 154 5.55 -6.90 23.99
N ALA A 155 6.37 -5.89 23.66
CA ALA A 155 7.17 -5.16 24.64
C ALA A 155 6.39 -4.03 25.34
N ASP A 156 5.43 -3.42 24.64
CA ASP A 156 4.57 -2.36 25.13
C ASP A 156 3.16 -2.50 24.51
N PRO A 157 2.19 -3.06 25.26
CA PRO A 157 0.83 -3.28 24.77
C PRO A 157 0.08 -2.00 24.38
N ALA A 158 0.58 -0.81 24.73
CA ALA A 158 0.00 0.46 24.29
C ALA A 158 0.30 0.79 22.82
N LEU A 159 1.34 0.18 22.22
CA LEU A 159 1.65 0.32 20.80
C LEU A 159 0.73 -0.57 19.95
N PRO A 160 0.43 -0.21 18.68
CA PRO A 160 -0.40 -1.04 17.82
C PRO A 160 0.27 -2.38 17.49
N GLY A 161 -0.53 -3.45 17.48
CA GLY A 161 -0.13 -4.81 17.10
C GLY A 161 -0.53 -5.18 15.67
N VAL A 162 -0.18 -6.40 15.25
CA VAL A 162 -0.63 -6.96 13.97
C VAL A 162 -2.15 -7.16 13.97
N GLU A 163 -2.69 -7.50 15.13
CA GLU A 163 -4.10 -7.64 15.45
C GLU A 163 -4.85 -6.33 15.18
N THR A 164 -4.30 -5.19 15.60
CA THR A 164 -4.87 -3.86 15.33
C THR A 164 -5.00 -3.58 13.83
N LEU A 165 -4.02 -4.00 13.03
CA LEU A 165 -4.07 -3.89 11.57
C LEU A 165 -5.18 -4.77 10.99
N LEU A 166 -5.28 -6.01 11.45
CA LEU A 166 -6.30 -6.94 10.98
C LEU A 166 -7.72 -6.51 11.41
N ASP A 167 -7.88 -5.88 12.57
CA ASP A 167 -9.18 -5.40 13.04
C ASP A 167 -9.63 -4.14 12.30
N ARG A 168 -8.69 -3.29 11.88
CA ARG A 168 -8.98 -2.18 10.96
C ARG A 168 -9.38 -2.71 9.59
N HIS A 169 -8.68 -3.73 9.08
CA HIS A 169 -9.08 -4.41 7.85
C HIS A 169 -10.52 -4.92 7.91
N ASP A 170 -10.87 -5.72 8.92
CA ASP A 170 -12.21 -6.31 9.01
C ASP A 170 -13.28 -5.22 9.08
N ARG A 171 -13.05 -4.16 9.86
CA ARG A 171 -14.00 -3.04 9.96
C ARG A 171 -14.16 -2.27 8.65
N ASP A 172 -13.06 -2.00 7.95
CA ASP A 172 -13.09 -1.10 6.79
C ASP A 172 -13.47 -1.79 5.48
N VAL A 173 -13.19 -3.09 5.36
CA VAL A 173 -13.29 -3.86 4.11
C VAL A 173 -14.43 -4.87 4.11
N VAL A 174 -14.65 -5.64 5.19
CA VAL A 174 -15.75 -6.63 5.25
C VAL A 174 -17.11 -5.93 5.34
N ALA A 175 -17.16 -4.72 5.90
CA ALA A 175 -18.39 -3.93 5.99
C ALA A 175 -18.80 -3.25 4.67
N ARG A 176 -17.97 -3.30 3.61
CA ARG A 176 -18.18 -2.54 2.36
C ARG A 176 -18.00 -3.43 1.14
N HIS A 177 -19.08 -4.11 0.73
CA HIS A 177 -19.14 -4.87 -0.53
C HIS A 177 -20.15 -4.29 -1.53
N ASP A 178 -20.57 -3.04 -1.31
CA ASP A 178 -21.69 -2.43 -2.01
C ASP A 178 -21.40 -2.13 -3.49
N ASP A 179 -20.12 -2.08 -3.88
CA ASP A 179 -19.68 -1.82 -5.26
C ASP A 179 -18.46 -2.65 -5.69
N ALA A 180 -18.22 -2.67 -7.01
CA ALA A 180 -17.16 -3.46 -7.63
C ALA A 180 -15.74 -3.04 -7.21
N VAL A 181 -15.52 -1.76 -6.89
CA VAL A 181 -14.22 -1.25 -6.44
C VAL A 181 -13.93 -1.77 -5.04
N ALA A 182 -14.90 -1.69 -4.13
CA ALA A 182 -14.78 -2.20 -2.77
C ALA A 182 -14.54 -3.72 -2.75
N GLN A 183 -15.27 -4.48 -3.58
CA GLN A 183 -15.04 -5.92 -3.76
C GLN A 183 -13.63 -6.22 -4.29
N ARG A 184 -13.14 -5.43 -5.26
CA ARG A 184 -11.80 -5.59 -5.83
C ARG A 184 -10.71 -5.36 -4.79
N ILE A 185 -10.84 -4.30 -3.98
CA ILE A 185 -9.93 -3.99 -2.87
C ILE A 185 -9.91 -5.14 -1.86
N ALA A 186 -11.07 -5.69 -1.50
CA ALA A 186 -11.18 -6.80 -0.56
C ALA A 186 -10.43 -8.04 -1.06
N LEU A 187 -10.71 -8.47 -2.29
CA LEU A 187 -10.02 -9.61 -2.92
C LEU A 187 -8.51 -9.42 -2.99
N ARG A 188 -8.07 -8.19 -3.28
CA ARG A 188 -6.65 -7.84 -3.36
C ARG A 188 -5.97 -7.97 -1.99
N LEU A 189 -6.62 -7.50 -0.94
CA LEU A 189 -6.12 -7.59 0.43
C LEU A 189 -6.08 -9.03 0.92
N ASP A 190 -7.12 -9.83 0.68
CA ASP A 190 -7.13 -11.27 0.98
C ASP A 190 -5.96 -11.99 0.32
N THR A 191 -5.76 -11.73 -0.98
CA THR A 191 -4.65 -12.30 -1.75
C THR A 191 -3.30 -11.88 -1.15
N ALA A 192 -3.16 -10.61 -0.78
CA ALA A 192 -1.94 -10.09 -0.19
C ALA A 192 -1.64 -10.69 1.20
N LEU A 193 -2.67 -10.89 2.02
CA LEU A 193 -2.57 -11.55 3.33
C LEU A 193 -2.13 -13.00 3.17
N VAL A 194 -2.78 -13.77 2.29
CA VAL A 194 -2.42 -15.17 2.00
C VAL A 194 -0.98 -15.27 1.49
N ALA A 195 -0.59 -14.42 0.55
CA ALA A 195 0.76 -14.39 0.01
C ALA A 195 1.81 -14.05 1.09
N THR A 196 1.50 -13.06 1.95
CA THR A 196 2.37 -12.63 3.05
C THR A 196 2.52 -13.73 4.09
N ARG A 197 1.42 -14.36 4.49
CA ARG A 197 1.41 -15.52 5.38
C ARG A 197 2.29 -16.64 4.83
N GLY A 198 2.15 -16.96 3.54
CA GLY A 198 2.97 -17.97 2.86
C GLY A 198 4.46 -17.62 2.86
N ARG A 199 4.83 -16.35 2.67
CA ARG A 199 6.23 -15.89 2.77
C ARG A 199 6.78 -16.06 4.19
N LEU A 200 6.05 -15.57 5.19
CA LEU A 200 6.45 -15.66 6.60
C LEU A 200 6.55 -17.11 7.09
N ALA A 201 5.61 -17.98 6.72
CA ALA A 201 5.62 -19.40 7.09
C ALA A 201 6.80 -20.17 6.49
N ARG A 202 7.34 -19.73 5.34
CA ARG A 202 8.54 -20.33 4.73
C ARG A 202 9.84 -19.95 5.42
N ASP A 203 9.85 -18.87 6.21
CA ASP A 203 11.04 -18.46 6.95
C ASP A 203 11.22 -19.31 8.21
N LYS A 204 11.75 -20.52 8.03
CA LYS A 204 11.94 -21.49 9.12
C LYS A 204 12.93 -21.03 10.20
N ARG A 205 13.74 -20.01 9.91
CA ARG A 205 14.81 -19.52 10.78
C ARG A 205 14.35 -18.44 11.75
N ASP A 206 13.21 -17.81 11.46
CA ASP A 206 12.66 -16.73 12.29
C ASP A 206 11.38 -17.19 12.99
N ALA A 207 11.49 -17.50 14.28
CA ALA A 207 10.35 -17.89 15.11
C ALA A 207 9.30 -16.79 15.23
N TRP A 208 9.70 -15.52 15.11
CA TRP A 208 8.77 -14.38 15.12
C TRP A 208 7.99 -14.31 13.82
N ALA A 209 8.65 -14.50 12.67
CA ALA A 209 7.98 -14.61 11.38
C ALA A 209 6.92 -15.72 11.38
N GLN A 210 7.20 -16.87 12.01
CA GLN A 210 6.22 -17.95 12.17
C GLN A 210 5.10 -17.61 13.15
N GLY A 211 5.36 -16.82 14.19
CA GLY A 211 4.35 -16.26 15.08
C GLY A 211 3.38 -15.35 14.33
N VAL A 212 3.91 -14.41 13.57
CA VAL A 212 3.12 -13.51 12.71
C VAL A 212 2.36 -14.28 11.64
N ALA A 213 2.97 -15.29 11.00
CA ALA A 213 2.26 -16.14 10.03
C ALA A 213 1.04 -16.84 10.64
N ARG A 214 1.10 -17.21 11.93
CA ARG A 214 -0.04 -17.78 12.63
C ARG A 214 -1.11 -16.74 12.91
N LEU A 215 -0.75 -15.54 13.37
CA LEU A 215 -1.69 -14.41 13.55
C LEU A 215 -2.45 -14.07 12.28
N LEU A 216 -1.75 -14.01 11.14
CA LEU A 216 -2.38 -13.71 9.86
C LEU A 216 -3.35 -14.80 9.40
N GLY A 217 -3.23 -16.03 9.92
CA GLY A 217 -4.14 -17.12 9.59
C GLY A 217 -5.29 -17.30 10.57
N ASP A 218 -5.13 -16.83 11.80
CA ASP A 218 -6.05 -16.97 12.91
C ASP A 218 -5.64 -15.95 13.98
N LYS A 219 -6.47 -14.92 14.16
CA LYS A 219 -6.19 -13.79 15.06
C LYS A 219 -5.98 -14.23 16.51
N ASP A 220 -6.61 -15.34 16.91
CA ASP A 220 -6.56 -15.89 18.27
C ASP A 220 -5.49 -16.99 18.41
N ALA A 221 -4.65 -17.22 17.39
CA ALA A 221 -3.68 -18.31 17.39
C ALA A 221 -2.52 -18.11 18.37
N LEU A 222 -2.22 -16.87 18.78
CA LEU A 222 -1.11 -16.59 19.69
C LEU A 222 -1.49 -16.71 21.16
N ASP A 223 -2.74 -16.42 21.53
CA ASP A 223 -3.26 -16.65 22.89
C ASP A 223 -3.23 -18.13 23.28
N ARG A 224 -3.24 -19.01 22.28
CA ARG A 224 -3.16 -20.48 22.43
C ARG A 224 -1.73 -21.01 22.30
N ALA A 225 -0.76 -20.17 21.92
CA ALA A 225 0.61 -20.58 21.75
C ALA A 225 1.39 -20.44 23.07
N PRO A 226 2.23 -21.43 23.45
CA PRO A 226 3.13 -21.23 24.57
C PRO A 226 4.05 -20.05 24.27
N ALA A 227 4.21 -19.15 25.25
CA ALA A 227 5.13 -18.01 25.14
C ALA A 227 6.50 -18.51 24.65
N PRO A 228 7.15 -17.82 23.70
CA PRO A 228 8.46 -18.24 23.25
C PRO A 228 9.40 -18.32 24.46
N ALA A 229 10.06 -19.48 24.64
CA ALA A 229 11.04 -19.68 25.71
C ALA A 229 12.00 -18.48 25.71
N SER A 230 12.15 -17.81 26.86
CA SER A 230 12.79 -16.50 27.00
C SER A 230 14.16 -16.48 26.32
N ARG A 231 14.18 -16.04 25.06
CA ARG A 231 15.39 -15.68 24.33
C ARG A 231 15.52 -14.17 24.54
N PRO A 232 16.72 -13.62 24.81
CA PRO A 232 16.90 -12.18 24.93
C PRO A 232 16.22 -11.51 23.72
N ALA A 233 15.41 -10.50 23.99
CA ALA A 233 14.66 -9.80 22.96
C ALA A 233 15.66 -9.39 21.86
N PRO A 234 15.49 -9.86 20.61
CA PRO A 234 16.39 -9.47 19.55
C PRO A 234 16.33 -7.95 19.44
N ALA A 235 17.49 -7.32 19.19
CA ALA A 235 17.51 -5.92 18.78
C ALA A 235 16.55 -5.80 17.60
N ILE A 236 15.47 -5.01 17.77
CA ILE A 236 14.47 -4.77 16.73
C ILE A 236 15.27 -4.34 15.50
N PRO A 237 15.27 -5.12 14.40
CA PRO A 237 16.08 -4.77 13.24
C PRO A 237 15.69 -3.37 12.80
N PRO A 238 16.65 -2.45 12.59
CA PRO A 238 16.32 -1.06 12.31
C PRO A 238 15.41 -1.00 11.08
N GLY A 239 14.30 -0.26 11.21
CA GLY A 239 13.54 0.18 10.05
C GLY A 239 14.34 1.21 9.26
N MET A 240 13.84 1.61 8.09
CA MET A 240 14.36 2.82 7.44
C MET A 240 14.14 4.02 8.38
N PRO A 241 15.05 5.00 8.41
CA PRO A 241 14.94 6.13 9.33
C PRO A 241 13.65 6.91 9.08
N ILE A 242 12.95 7.23 10.17
CA ILE A 242 11.84 8.18 10.18
C ILE A 242 12.44 9.58 10.22
N GLY A 243 12.71 10.16 9.05
CA GLY A 243 13.21 11.54 8.92
C GLY A 243 14.69 11.69 9.24
#